data_AF-A0A9P8FL12-F1
#
_entry.id   AF-A0A9P8FL12-F1
#
_cell.length_a   1.000
_cell.length_b   1.000
_cell.length_c   1.000
_cell.angle_alpha   90.00
_cell.angle_beta   90.00
_cell.angle_gamma   90.00
#
_symmetry.space_group_name_H-M   'P 1'
#
loop_
_entity.id
_entity.type
_entity.pdbx_description
1 polymer ?
#
loop_
_entity_poly.entity_id
_entity_poly.type
_entity_poly.pdbx_seq_one_letter_code
_entity_poly.pdbx_strand_id
1 'polypeptide(L)'
;MQKFLSTVSHYTGRFLKGVWEFMNPPLWAMVAALIVASVPKLQHAFFAPHTFVSNSVTRAIQQSGGVAVPLILVVLGANLARNTLPQEELTTTPEGKKEERNLLIAALVSRMLLPTLVMAPFLAIFAKYVPVSILDDPIFVIVCFLLTGAPSALQLAQICQLNGVFMGVMSKLLVQSYVVWILPSTLILVMLALEVVEWAA
;
A
#
# COMPACT_ATOMS: atom_id res chain seq x y z
N MET A 1 3.60 44.51 17.50
CA MET A 1 4.41 43.26 17.56
C MET A 1 3.67 42.11 18.26
N GLN A 2 3.09 42.31 19.46
CA GLN A 2 2.34 41.26 20.17
C GLN A 2 1.13 40.67 19.40
N LYS A 3 0.33 41.49 18.70
CA LYS A 3 -0.82 41.00 17.91
C LYS A 3 -0.41 40.09 16.74
N PHE A 4 0.75 40.33 16.14
CA PHE A 4 1.26 39.51 15.04
C PHE A 4 1.73 38.15 15.56
N LEU A 5 2.42 38.14 16.70
CA LEU A 5 2.87 36.90 17.37
C LEU A 5 1.70 36.04 17.85
N SER A 6 0.62 36.64 18.37
CA SER A 6 -0.56 35.88 18.81
C SER A 6 -1.36 35.31 17.64
N THR A 7 -1.47 36.04 16.53
CA THR A 7 -2.16 35.55 15.32
C THR A 7 -1.38 34.43 14.66
N VAL A 8 -0.06 34.58 14.52
CA VAL A 8 0.82 33.51 14.03
C VAL A 8 0.77 32.29 14.94
N SER A 9 0.86 32.47 16.27
CA SER A 9 0.75 31.37 17.24
C SER A 9 -0.59 30.63 17.14
N HIS A 10 -1.71 31.33 16.98
CA HIS A 10 -3.02 30.71 16.85
C HIS A 10 -3.16 29.94 15.52
N TYR A 11 -2.65 30.49 14.41
CA TYR A 11 -2.63 29.79 13.12
C TYR A 11 -1.69 28.58 13.13
N THR A 12 -0.49 28.72 13.67
CA THR A 12 0.47 27.62 13.84
C THR A 12 -0.07 26.55 14.79
N GLY A 13 -0.75 26.93 15.87
CA GLY A 13 -1.39 26.01 16.82
C GLY A 13 -2.55 25.24 16.19
N ARG A 14 -3.40 25.90 15.39
CA ARG A 14 -4.44 25.21 14.60
C ARG A 14 -3.85 24.27 13.57
N PHE A 15 -2.78 24.68 12.88
CA PHE A 15 -2.10 23.84 11.91
C PHE A 15 -1.45 22.63 12.57
N LEU A 16 -0.71 22.81 13.66
CA LEU A 16 -0.12 21.71 14.43
C LEU A 16 -1.17 20.74 14.95
N LYS A 17 -2.29 21.25 15.46
CA LYS A 17 -3.40 20.42 15.92
C LYS A 17 -4.04 19.63 14.76
N GLY A 18 -4.22 20.27 13.60
CA GLY A 18 -4.69 19.60 12.39
C GLY A 18 -3.72 18.53 11.88
N VAL A 19 -2.41 18.79 11.93
CA VAL A 19 -1.38 17.78 11.63
C VAL A 19 -1.45 16.63 12.62
N TRP A 20 -1.60 16.92 13.92
CA TRP A 20 -1.66 15.90 14.95
C TRP A 20 -2.91 15.02 14.84
N GLU A 21 -4.05 15.59 14.46
CA GLU A 21 -5.30 14.86 14.18
C GLU A 21 -5.22 14.02 12.89
N PHE A 22 -4.39 14.42 11.93
CA PHE A 22 -4.19 13.69 10.68
C PHE A 22 -3.15 12.55 10.77
N MET A 23 -2.22 12.62 11.73
CA MET A 23 -1.14 11.64 11.85
C MET A 23 -1.60 10.35 12.52
N ASN A 24 -1.61 9.25 11.75
CA ASN A 24 -1.81 7.90 12.26
C ASN A 24 -0.47 7.29 12.77
N PRO A 25 -0.50 6.20 13.56
CA PRO A 25 0.74 5.57 14.05
C PRO A 25 1.74 5.19 12.94
N PRO A 26 1.31 4.66 11.77
CA PRO A 26 2.23 4.42 10.65
C PRO A 26 2.94 5.67 10.11
N LEU A 27 2.25 6.81 9.99
CA LEU A 27 2.83 8.05 9.50
C LEU A 27 3.89 8.60 10.48
N TRP A 28 3.61 8.52 11.79
CA TRP A 28 4.60 8.87 12.81
C TRP A 28 5.84 7.97 12.74
N ALA A 29 5.64 6.66 12.55
CA ALA A 29 6.74 5.72 12.39
C ALA A 29 7.59 6.04 11.15
N MET A 30 6.98 6.42 10.03
CA MET A 30 7.69 6.83 8.81
C MET A 30 8.52 8.11 9.01
N VAL A 31 7.96 9.12 9.69
CA VAL A 31 8.70 10.35 10.01
C VAL A 31 9.88 10.06 10.93
N ALA A 32 9.68 9.23 11.96
CA ALA A 32 10.75 8.80 12.86
C ALA A 32 11.84 8.02 12.10
N ALA A 33 11.46 7.10 11.21
CA ALA A 33 12.38 6.34 10.39
C ALA A 33 13.21 7.26 9.46
N LEU A 34 12.58 8.26 8.84
CA LEU A 34 13.26 9.26 8.02
C LEU A 34 14.30 10.07 8.81
N ILE A 35 13.96 10.49 10.03
CA ILE A 35 14.90 11.22 10.92
C ILE A 35 16.09 10.33 11.28
N VAL A 36 15.85 9.07 11.65
CA VAL A 36 16.92 8.11 11.99
C VAL A 36 17.82 7.84 10.77
N ALA A 37 17.24 7.70 9.58
CA ALA A 37 17.98 7.46 8.34
C ALA A 37 18.78 8.68 7.86
N SER A 38 18.28 9.90 8.10
CA SER A 38 18.93 11.14 7.64
C SER A 38 20.14 11.54 8.47
N VAL A 39 20.31 10.99 9.68
CA VAL A 39 21.40 11.34 10.60
C VAL A 39 22.38 10.16 10.75
N PRO A 40 23.61 10.24 10.19
CA PRO A 40 24.56 9.12 10.19
C PRO A 40 24.88 8.56 11.58
N LYS A 41 24.97 9.43 12.59
CA LYS A 41 25.25 9.00 13.98
C LYS A 41 24.10 8.17 14.58
N LEU A 42 22.85 8.53 14.28
CA LEU A 42 21.67 7.78 14.73
C LEU A 42 21.58 6.46 13.96
N GLN A 43 21.81 6.49 12.65
CA GLN A 43 21.88 5.27 11.83
C GLN A 43 22.92 4.28 12.36
N HIS A 44 24.15 4.72 12.67
CA HIS A 44 25.16 3.85 13.26
C HIS A 44 24.75 3.35 14.66
N ALA A 45 24.14 4.18 15.51
CA ALA A 45 23.69 3.74 16.83
C ALA A 45 22.62 2.63 16.75
N PHE A 46 21.68 2.74 15.81
CA PHE A 46 20.60 1.75 15.65
C PHE A 46 21.00 0.52 14.82
N PHE A 47 21.89 0.66 13.84
CA PHE A 47 22.17 -0.41 12.85
C PHE A 47 23.61 -0.95 12.87
N ALA A 48 24.58 -0.31 13.53
CA ALA A 48 25.96 -0.83 13.56
C ALA A 48 26.05 -2.14 14.38
N PRO A 49 26.83 -3.13 13.91
CA PRO A 49 27.10 -4.35 14.65
C PRO A 49 27.72 -4.02 16.02
N HIS A 50 27.30 -4.76 17.07
CA HIS A 50 27.81 -4.64 18.46
C HIS A 50 27.36 -3.43 19.29
N THR A 51 26.43 -2.59 18.82
CA THR A 51 25.85 -1.52 19.66
C THR A 51 24.73 -2.07 20.56
N PHE A 52 24.63 -1.58 21.81
CA PHE A 52 23.57 -1.98 22.76
C PHE A 52 22.16 -1.80 22.18
N VAL A 53 21.92 -0.66 21.50
CA VAL A 53 20.62 -0.32 20.88
C VAL A 53 20.29 -1.27 19.72
N SER A 54 21.28 -1.60 18.89
CA SER A 54 21.12 -2.55 17.79
C SER A 54 20.73 -3.94 18.30
N ASN A 55 21.42 -4.45 19.33
CA ASN A 55 21.15 -5.78 19.88
C ASN A 55 19.85 -5.88 20.70
N SER A 56 19.29 -4.77 21.14
CA SER A 56 18.05 -4.74 21.93
C SER A 56 16.87 -4.23 21.12
N VAL A 57 16.78 -2.91 20.94
CA VAL A 57 15.64 -2.23 20.30
C VAL A 57 15.53 -2.61 18.83
N THR A 58 16.62 -2.54 18.06
CA THR A 58 16.56 -2.83 16.62
C THR A 58 16.24 -4.30 16.36
N ARG A 59 16.86 -5.23 17.08
CA ARG A 59 16.53 -6.66 16.99
C ARG A 59 15.07 -6.95 17.39
N ALA A 60 14.56 -6.33 18.45
CA ALA A 60 13.17 -6.51 18.86
C ALA A 60 12.18 -6.01 17.78
N ILE A 61 12.47 -4.86 17.17
CA ILE A 61 11.67 -4.31 16.06
C ILE A 61 11.76 -5.23 14.84
N GLN A 62 12.95 -5.73 14.49
CA GLN A 62 13.14 -6.66 13.37
C GLN A 62 12.40 -7.98 13.59
N GLN A 63 12.48 -8.55 14.79
CA GLN A 63 11.73 -9.77 15.15
C GLN A 63 10.23 -9.54 15.06
N SER A 64 9.74 -8.40 15.56
CA SER A 64 8.33 -8.02 15.45
C SER A 64 7.90 -7.84 13.99
N GLY A 65 8.75 -7.20 13.17
CA GLY A 65 8.54 -7.03 11.74
C GLY A 65 8.50 -8.35 10.97
N GLY A 66 9.31 -9.33 11.36
CA GLY A 66 9.31 -10.68 10.76
C GLY A 66 7.98 -11.42 10.92
N VAL A 67 7.20 -11.10 11.95
CA VAL A 67 5.86 -11.68 12.18
C VAL A 67 4.75 -10.88 11.47
N ALA A 68 5.04 -9.68 10.98
CA ALA A 68 4.03 -8.82 10.36
C ALA A 68 3.39 -9.44 9.11
N VAL A 69 4.19 -10.03 8.22
CA VAL A 69 3.68 -10.66 6.98
C VAL A 69 2.77 -11.86 7.30
N PRO A 70 3.18 -12.85 8.13
CA PRO A 70 2.27 -13.92 8.56
C PRO A 70 1.00 -13.41 9.24
N LEU A 71 1.08 -12.40 10.11
CA LEU A 71 -0.08 -11.85 10.81
C LEU A 71 -1.07 -11.19 9.84
N ILE A 72 -0.58 -10.47 8.82
CA ILE A 72 -1.41 -9.92 7.74
C ILE A 72 -2.12 -11.06 6.99
N LEU A 73 -1.43 -12.16 6.68
CA LEU A 73 -2.04 -13.32 6.01
C LEU A 73 -3.10 -13.99 6.88
N VAL A 74 -2.90 -14.10 8.19
CA VAL A 74 -3.89 -14.63 9.14
C VAL A 74 -5.14 -13.73 9.17
N VAL A 75 -4.95 -12.41 9.26
CA VAL A 75 -6.06 -11.45 9.23
C VAL A 75 -6.78 -11.47 7.88
N LEU A 76 -6.05 -11.58 6.77
CA LEU A 76 -6.62 -11.74 5.44
C LEU A 76 -7.46 -13.00 5.35
N GLY A 77 -6.95 -14.14 5.83
CA GLY A 77 -7.68 -15.40 5.88
C GLY A 77 -8.97 -15.30 6.69
N ALA A 78 -8.91 -14.69 7.88
CA ALA A 78 -10.09 -14.49 8.73
C ALA A 78 -11.16 -13.59 8.07
N ASN A 79 -10.74 -12.50 7.42
CA ASN A 79 -11.65 -11.63 6.67
C ASN A 79 -12.24 -12.34 5.44
N LEU A 80 -11.43 -13.12 4.72
CA LEU A 80 -11.87 -13.89 3.57
C LEU A 80 -12.90 -14.95 3.98
N ALA A 81 -12.64 -15.67 5.07
CA ALA A 81 -13.58 -16.64 5.65
C ALA A 81 -14.91 -15.99 6.05
N ARG A 82 -14.88 -14.80 6.65
CA ARG A 82 -16.10 -14.01 6.95
C ARG A 82 -16.84 -13.58 5.68
N ASN A 83 -16.11 -13.22 4.63
CA ASN A 83 -16.67 -12.79 3.36
C ASN A 83 -17.24 -13.94 2.50
N THR A 84 -16.85 -15.19 2.79
CA THR A 84 -17.40 -16.40 2.14
C THR A 84 -18.66 -16.95 2.82
N LEU A 85 -19.03 -16.44 4.00
CA LEU A 85 -20.33 -16.78 4.59
C LEU A 85 -21.43 -16.22 3.69
N PRO A 86 -22.45 -17.03 3.32
CA PRO A 86 -23.54 -16.56 2.48
C PRO A 86 -24.33 -15.49 3.23
N GLN A 87 -23.94 -14.22 3.04
CA GLN A 87 -24.81 -13.08 3.31
C GLN A 87 -25.90 -13.14 2.25
N GLU A 88 -27.14 -13.21 2.70
CA GLU A 88 -28.34 -13.30 1.86
C GLU A 88 -28.14 -12.47 0.58
N GLU A 89 -28.31 -13.11 -0.58
CA GLU A 89 -28.34 -12.41 -1.86
C GLU A 89 -29.46 -11.36 -1.79
N LEU A 90 -29.13 -10.12 -1.42
CA LEU A 90 -30.07 -8.99 -1.41
C LEU A 90 -30.67 -8.75 -2.80
N THR A 91 -30.05 -9.31 -3.86
CA THR A 91 -30.50 -9.22 -5.24
C THR A 91 -30.84 -10.61 -5.80
N THR A 92 -32.08 -11.05 -5.61
CA THR A 92 -32.64 -12.26 -6.23
C THR A 92 -33.09 -12.03 -7.68
N THR A 93 -33.06 -10.78 -8.17
CA THR A 93 -33.44 -10.42 -9.53
C THR A 93 -32.31 -10.63 -10.55
N PRO A 94 -32.61 -11.11 -11.77
CA PRO A 94 -31.61 -11.29 -12.84
C PRO A 94 -30.86 -10.00 -13.23
N GLU A 95 -31.53 -8.85 -13.12
CA GLU A 95 -30.96 -7.53 -13.45
C GLU A 95 -29.89 -7.11 -12.43
N GLY A 96 -30.14 -7.32 -11.13
CA GLY A 96 -29.16 -7.02 -10.07
C GLY A 96 -27.88 -7.85 -10.21
N LYS A 97 -27.98 -9.13 -10.60
CA LYS A 97 -26.81 -9.99 -10.86
C LYS A 97 -25.96 -9.51 -12.05
N LYS A 98 -26.58 -8.92 -13.07
CA LYS A 98 -25.88 -8.35 -14.23
C LYS A 98 -25.14 -7.06 -13.83
N GLU A 99 -25.77 -6.23 -13.01
CA GLU A 99 -25.17 -5.01 -12.48
C GLU A 99 -23.96 -5.33 -11.57
N GLU A 100 -24.08 -6.29 -10.65
CA GLU A 100 -22.96 -6.77 -9.82
C GLU A 100 -21.75 -7.22 -10.67
N ARG A 101 -21.99 -7.98 -11.75
CA ARG A 101 -20.93 -8.46 -12.64
C ARG A 101 -20.27 -7.30 -13.38
N ASN A 102 -21.06 -6.35 -13.88
CA ASN A 102 -20.51 -5.18 -14.57
C ASN A 102 -19.69 -4.32 -13.62
N LEU A 103 -20.15 -4.12 -12.38
CA LEU A 103 -19.41 -3.42 -11.33
C LEU A 103 -18.10 -4.14 -10.98
N LEU A 104 -18.13 -5.46 -10.84
CA LEU A 104 -16.94 -6.28 -10.59
C LEU A 104 -15.91 -6.15 -11.72
N ILE A 105 -16.34 -6.26 -12.98
CA ILE A 105 -15.46 -6.13 -14.14
C ILE A 105 -14.91 -4.69 -14.22
N ALA A 106 -15.77 -3.68 -14.06
CA ALA A 106 -15.35 -2.28 -14.10
C ALA A 106 -14.32 -1.98 -13.01
N ALA A 107 -14.51 -2.50 -11.79
CA ALA A 107 -13.59 -2.31 -10.68
C ALA A 107 -12.25 -3.04 -10.88
N LEU A 108 -12.26 -4.27 -11.42
CA LEU A 108 -11.04 -5.02 -11.77
C LEU A 108 -10.24 -4.30 -12.86
N VAL A 109 -10.90 -3.91 -13.95
CA VAL A 109 -10.26 -3.24 -15.08
C VAL A 109 -9.72 -1.87 -14.68
N SER A 110 -10.51 -1.05 -13.98
CA SER A 110 -10.08 0.30 -13.57
C SER A 110 -8.95 0.30 -12.55
N ARG A 111 -8.76 -0.78 -11.78
CA ARG A 111 -7.77 -0.82 -10.71
C ARG A 111 -6.54 -1.67 -11.01
N MET A 112 -6.69 -2.79 -11.70
CA MET A 112 -5.56 -3.71 -11.95
C MET A 112 -5.02 -3.58 -13.37
N LEU A 113 -5.86 -3.28 -14.35
CA LEU A 113 -5.44 -3.21 -15.76
C LEU A 113 -5.06 -1.79 -16.17
N LEU A 114 -5.97 -0.84 -15.99
CA LEU A 114 -5.80 0.54 -16.46
C LEU A 114 -4.61 1.24 -15.79
N PRO A 115 -4.43 1.17 -14.45
CA PRO A 115 -3.29 1.81 -13.82
C PRO A 115 -1.98 1.17 -14.26
N THR A 116 -1.93 -0.15 -14.42
CA THR A 116 -0.76 -0.87 -14.95
C THR A 116 -0.41 -0.43 -16.37
N LEU A 117 -1.40 -0.35 -17.25
CA LEU A 117 -1.18 0.04 -18.65
C LEU A 117 -0.70 1.48 -18.80
N VAL A 118 -1.12 2.38 -17.90
CA VAL A 118 -0.74 3.80 -17.93
C VAL A 118 0.56 4.09 -17.16
N MET A 119 0.71 3.51 -15.96
CA MET A 119 1.86 3.78 -15.08
C MET A 119 3.10 3.00 -15.49
N ALA A 120 2.99 1.78 -16.04
CA ALA A 120 4.17 1.03 -16.51
C ALA A 120 5.00 1.79 -17.57
N PRO A 121 4.42 2.32 -18.67
CA PRO A 121 5.22 3.09 -19.63
C PRO A 121 5.72 4.41 -19.03
N PHE A 122 4.95 5.03 -18.13
CA PHE A 122 5.40 6.22 -17.42
C PHE A 122 6.63 5.93 -16.56
N LEU A 123 6.62 4.84 -15.78
CA LEU A 123 7.74 4.38 -14.98
C LEU A 123 8.95 4.01 -15.83
N ALA A 124 8.74 3.36 -16.99
CA ALA A 124 9.82 3.03 -17.91
C ALA A 124 10.52 4.28 -18.47
N ILE A 125 9.74 5.29 -18.88
CA ILE A 125 10.29 6.58 -19.35
C ILE A 125 11.06 7.25 -18.21
N PHE A 126 10.51 7.27 -17.00
CA PHE A 126 11.19 7.85 -15.84
C PHE A 126 12.51 7.15 -15.52
N ALA A 127 12.55 5.82 -15.57
CA ALA A 127 13.76 5.04 -15.32
C ALA A 127 14.90 5.41 -16.28
N LYS A 128 14.59 5.81 -17.53
CA LYS A 128 15.63 6.19 -18.51
C LYS A 128 16.01 7.67 -18.50
N TYR A 129 15.03 8.55 -18.38
CA TYR A 129 15.23 9.98 -18.64
C TYR A 129 15.43 10.82 -17.37
N VAL A 130 15.15 10.27 -16.18
CA VAL A 130 15.24 11.00 -14.92
C VAL A 130 16.45 10.51 -14.13
N PRO A 131 17.55 11.28 -14.04
CA PRO A 131 18.77 10.88 -13.34
C PRO A 131 18.61 11.06 -11.82
N VAL A 132 17.68 10.33 -11.20
CA VAL A 132 17.55 10.25 -9.74
C VAL A 132 18.21 8.95 -9.30
N SER A 133 19.22 9.04 -8.44
CA SER A 133 20.05 7.91 -7.95
C SER A 133 19.29 6.70 -7.40
N ILE A 134 18.00 6.82 -7.12
CA ILE A 134 17.13 5.74 -6.61
C ILE A 134 16.58 4.88 -7.77
N LEU A 135 16.41 5.46 -8.97
CA LEU A 135 15.92 4.77 -10.16
C LEU A 135 16.99 3.85 -10.80
N ASP A 136 18.26 4.07 -10.46
CA ASP A 136 19.37 3.20 -10.86
C ASP A 136 19.36 1.85 -10.10
N ASP A 137 18.57 1.73 -9.03
CA ASP A 137 18.42 0.48 -8.29
C ASP A 137 17.39 -0.44 -8.98
N PRO A 138 17.80 -1.59 -9.54
CA PRO A 138 16.90 -2.52 -10.20
C PRO A 138 15.81 -3.06 -9.27
N ILE A 139 16.07 -3.17 -7.96
CA ILE A 139 15.08 -3.62 -6.98
C ILE A 139 13.97 -2.57 -6.86
N PHE A 140 14.31 -1.29 -6.86
CA PHE A 140 13.33 -0.21 -6.76
C PHE A 140 12.38 -0.20 -7.97
N VAL A 141 12.93 -0.31 -9.20
CA VAL A 141 12.12 -0.36 -10.43
C VAL A 141 11.17 -1.56 -10.42
N ILE A 142 11.66 -2.75 -10.04
CA ILE A 142 10.82 -3.95 -9.92
C ILE A 142 9.69 -3.75 -8.91
N VAL A 143 9.98 -3.18 -7.74
CA VAL A 143 8.96 -2.90 -6.73
C VAL A 143 7.92 -1.89 -7.24
N CYS A 144 8.33 -0.83 -7.94
CA CYS A 144 7.39 0.14 -8.53
C CYS A 144 6.43 -0.51 -9.54
N PHE A 145 6.93 -1.41 -10.39
CA PHE A 145 6.08 -2.18 -11.30
C PHE A 145 5.11 -3.11 -10.56
N LEU A 146 5.59 -3.83 -9.53
CA LEU A 146 4.75 -4.70 -8.70
C LEU A 146 3.66 -3.92 -7.95
N LEU A 147 3.97 -2.73 -7.43
CA LEU A 147 3.01 -1.87 -6.74
C LEU A 147 1.89 -1.40 -7.67
N THR A 148 2.18 -1.28 -8.96
CA THR A 148 1.23 -0.77 -9.95
C THR A 148 0.08 -1.76 -10.20
N GLY A 149 0.37 -3.07 -10.27
CA GLY A 149 -0.66 -4.10 -10.43
C GLY A 149 -0.99 -4.86 -9.16
N ALA A 150 -0.68 -4.29 -7.99
CA ALA A 150 -1.04 -4.87 -6.71
C ALA A 150 -2.59 -4.95 -6.58
N PRO A 151 -3.13 -6.06 -6.04
CA PRO A 151 -4.56 -6.22 -5.87
C PRO A 151 -5.16 -5.20 -4.90
N SER A 152 -6.48 -5.01 -5.00
CA SER A 152 -7.22 -4.09 -4.15
C SER A 152 -7.10 -4.42 -2.67
N ALA A 153 -6.88 -3.39 -1.83
CA ALA A 153 -6.76 -3.57 -0.39
C ALA A 153 -8.00 -4.24 0.22
N LEU A 154 -7.77 -5.32 0.97
CA LEU A 154 -8.78 -6.01 1.78
C LEU A 154 -9.56 -5.08 2.71
N GLN A 155 -8.91 -4.05 3.26
CA GLN A 155 -9.55 -3.04 4.10
C GLN A 155 -10.80 -2.42 3.46
N LEU A 156 -10.90 -2.38 2.13
CA LEU A 156 -12.11 -1.88 1.46
C LEU A 156 -13.34 -2.75 1.75
N ALA A 157 -13.18 -4.06 1.90
CA ALA A 157 -14.26 -4.92 2.36
C ALA A 157 -14.69 -4.61 3.78
N GLN A 158 -13.74 -4.27 4.66
CA GLN A 158 -14.08 -3.88 6.02
C GLN A 158 -14.85 -2.55 6.04
N ILE A 159 -14.49 -1.60 5.18
CA ILE A 159 -15.22 -0.33 5.04
C ILE A 159 -16.62 -0.56 4.46
N CYS A 160 -16.77 -1.38 3.43
CA CYS A 160 -18.06 -1.76 2.87
C CYS A 160 -18.96 -2.48 3.89
N GLN A 161 -18.38 -3.34 4.73
CA GLN A 161 -19.06 -4.01 5.86
C GLN A 161 -19.61 -3.03 6.88
N LEU A 162 -18.78 -2.07 7.29
CA LEU A 162 -19.19 -1.06 8.26
C LEU A 162 -20.31 -0.17 7.73
N ASN A 163 -20.36 0.09 6.42
CA ASN A 163 -21.37 0.93 5.78
C ASN A 163 -22.58 0.14 5.23
N GLY A 164 -22.53 -1.20 5.23
CA GLY A 164 -23.59 -2.04 4.67
C GLY A 164 -23.77 -1.94 3.15
N VAL A 165 -22.75 -1.50 2.40
CA VAL A 165 -22.86 -1.25 0.94
C VAL A 165 -21.95 -2.20 0.15
N PHE A 166 -22.49 -2.81 -0.92
CA PHE A 166 -21.74 -3.64 -1.88
C PHE A 166 -20.97 -4.83 -1.29
N MET A 167 -21.55 -5.46 -0.28
CA MET A 167 -20.95 -6.59 0.44
C MET A 167 -20.64 -7.80 -0.43
N GLY A 168 -21.61 -8.24 -1.25
CA GLY A 168 -21.46 -9.39 -2.13
C GLY A 168 -20.45 -9.15 -3.26
N VAL A 169 -20.50 -7.97 -3.90
CA VAL A 169 -19.58 -7.58 -4.98
C VAL A 169 -18.14 -7.52 -4.46
N MET A 170 -17.93 -6.94 -3.28
CA MET A 170 -16.61 -6.77 -2.71
C MET A 170 -15.96 -8.11 -2.33
N SER A 171 -16.73 -9.06 -1.77
CA SER A 171 -16.25 -10.42 -1.49
C SER A 171 -15.78 -11.14 -2.77
N LYS A 172 -16.62 -11.14 -3.82
CA LYS A 172 -16.29 -11.73 -5.14
C LYS A 172 -15.06 -11.06 -5.77
N LEU A 173 -14.97 -9.73 -5.67
CA LEU A 173 -13.85 -8.96 -6.21
C LEU A 173 -12.54 -9.33 -5.53
N LEU A 174 -12.52 -9.47 -4.21
CA LEU A 174 -11.32 -9.86 -3.47
C LEU A 174 -10.88 -11.27 -3.83
N VAL A 175 -11.79 -12.26 -3.83
CA VAL A 175 -11.45 -13.64 -4.22
C VAL A 175 -10.87 -13.66 -5.64
N GLN A 176 -11.52 -12.98 -6.60
CA GLN A 176 -11.06 -12.95 -7.98
C GLN A 176 -9.71 -12.23 -8.14
N SER A 177 -9.52 -11.10 -7.46
CA SER A 177 -8.27 -10.30 -7.55
C SER A 177 -7.08 -11.06 -6.94
N TYR A 178 -7.27 -11.68 -5.78
CA TYR A 178 -6.20 -12.33 -5.04
C TYR A 178 -5.93 -13.78 -5.45
N VAL A 179 -6.94 -14.54 -5.89
CA VAL A 179 -6.73 -15.95 -6.27
C VAL A 179 -6.42 -16.09 -7.75
N VAL A 180 -7.13 -15.36 -8.61
CA VAL A 180 -7.04 -15.55 -10.07
C VAL A 180 -6.09 -14.55 -10.70
N TRP A 181 -6.16 -13.27 -10.33
CA TRP A 181 -5.44 -12.19 -11.02
C TRP A 181 -4.03 -11.93 -10.49
N ILE A 182 -3.74 -12.23 -9.22
CA ILE A 182 -2.44 -11.85 -8.63
C ILE A 182 -1.28 -12.55 -9.35
N LEU A 183 -1.38 -13.86 -9.60
CA LEU A 183 -0.33 -14.66 -10.22
C LEU A 183 -0.01 -14.21 -11.65
N PRO A 184 -0.99 -14.09 -12.57
CA PRO A 184 -0.69 -13.61 -13.91
C PRO A 184 -0.21 -12.16 -13.92
N SER A 185 -0.80 -11.29 -13.08
CA SER A 185 -0.39 -9.88 -12.97
C SER A 185 1.06 -9.74 -12.53
N THR A 186 1.47 -10.43 -11.46
CA THR A 186 2.85 -10.32 -10.94
C THR A 186 3.87 -10.88 -11.91
N LEU A 187 3.59 -12.02 -12.57
CA LEU A 187 4.50 -12.59 -13.56
C LEU A 187 4.73 -11.63 -14.74
N ILE A 188 3.66 -11.05 -15.29
CA ILE A 188 3.75 -10.09 -16.39
C ILE A 188 4.51 -8.84 -15.94
N LEU A 189 4.21 -8.30 -14.76
CA LEU A 189 4.85 -7.10 -14.24
C LEU A 189 6.33 -7.28 -13.95
N VAL A 190 6.73 -8.43 -13.40
CA VAL A 190 8.15 -8.73 -13.16
C VAL A 190 8.90 -8.85 -14.49
N MET A 191 8.32 -9.54 -15.48
CA MET A 191 8.93 -9.63 -16.82
C MET A 191 9.10 -8.25 -17.45
N LEU A 192 8.06 -7.41 -17.43
CA LEU A 192 8.13 -6.04 -17.94
C LEU A 192 9.15 -5.19 -17.17
N ALA A 193 9.22 -5.35 -15.85
CA ALA A 193 10.18 -4.61 -15.03
C ALA A 193 11.63 -4.99 -15.37
N LEU A 194 11.92 -6.28 -15.59
CA LEU A 194 13.24 -6.74 -15.98
C LEU A 194 13.64 -6.21 -17.37
N GLU A 195 12.74 -6.26 -18.35
CA GLU A 195 13.01 -5.65 -19.67
C GLU A 195 13.27 -4.14 -19.58
N VAL A 196 12.52 -3.43 -18.72
CA VAL A 196 12.72 -2.00 -18.50
C VAL A 196 14.05 -1.70 -17.82
N VAL A 197 14.46 -2.52 -16.84
CA VAL A 197 15.77 -2.41 -16.19
C VAL A 197 16.89 -2.65 -17.20
N GLU A 198 16.79 -3.68 -18.04
CA GLU A 198 17.79 -3.94 -19.09
C GLU A 198 17.85 -2.80 -20.14
N TRP A 199 16.73 -2.17 -20.45
CA TRP A 199 16.66 -1.06 -21.41
C TRP A 199 17.13 0.29 -20.84
N ALA A 200 17.06 0.46 -19.52
CA ALA A 200 17.46 1.67 -18.81
C ALA A 200 18.95 1.67 -18.41
N ALA A 201 19.56 0.49 -18.26
CA ALA A 201 21.01 0.31 -18.06
C ALA A 201 21.83 0.71 -19.28
#